data_AF-A0A176K0B4-F1
#
_entry.id   AF-A0A176K0B4-F1
#
_cell.length_a   1.000
_cell.length_b   1.000
_cell.length_c   1.000
_cell.angle_alpha   90.00
_cell.angle_beta   90.00
_cell.angle_gamma   90.00
#
_symmetry.space_group_name_H-M   'P 1'
#
loop_
_entity.id
_entity.type
_entity.pdbx_description
1 polymer ?
#
loop_
_entity_poly.entity_id
_entity_poly.type
_entity_poly.pdbx_seq_one_letter_code
_entity_poly.pdbx_strand_id
1 'polypeptide(L)'
;MKKQVFSILLLSVVMLFTSTLFAYDMTTKEGTDGTFTLESKTFVISFDLNLGVLKDIYIKVDRSTDLISRYGNDGFNVFVGDTELIPISHTAFRDEVSGAFIIRFDYEKGTKTFVIYDNPYYDFEVQYSFSEPISMTFPYISNTKTFDPNSYHMSYLGKPKSLMTLYSTDAVFSDGILNTKSGSGSIKVYAGPVKLVYISEAIPELYDTIKQNLSEVGALGFFSYIHHGLVVFLYYLFKLTGNFGWAIILFTLVVRLVLYPLYHVQTKSMIEMRKVQPEIEKIRKKYKDPQKQQQALMALYREKHINPATGCLTLLIQLPVFFVLYSVIRYFSEMFAYAPKFLIWSDLSSGGFLQNSLLILISIVTGIYLATVTSQDGKTARQSMIMSMVFPFLFYTLPTGLFIYYATNSIIQLLITIYVYRKFGMKGISMREVLGLPPKPAK
;
A
#
# COMPACT_ATOMS: atom_id res chain seq x y z
N MET A 1 -34.19 9.61 17.89
CA MET A 1 -33.17 8.69 18.47
C MET A 1 -32.22 8.04 17.46
N LYS A 2 -32.65 7.36 16.38
CA LYS A 2 -31.71 6.65 15.46
C LYS A 2 -30.69 7.53 14.71
N LYS A 3 -31.04 8.79 14.35
CA LYS A 3 -30.10 9.73 13.69
C LYS A 3 -29.03 10.29 14.65
N GLN A 4 -29.36 10.48 15.92
CA GLN A 4 -28.39 10.95 16.94
C GLN A 4 -27.40 9.85 17.33
N VAL A 5 -27.84 8.59 17.41
CA VAL A 5 -26.93 7.46 17.67
C VAL A 5 -25.93 7.27 16.52
N PHE A 6 -26.34 7.47 15.27
CA PHE A 6 -25.42 7.41 14.12
C PHE A 6 -24.40 8.56 14.12
N SER A 7 -24.81 9.77 14.51
CA SER A 7 -23.93 10.92 14.61
C SER A 7 -22.94 10.81 15.78
N ILE A 8 -23.37 10.23 16.92
CA ILE A 8 -22.51 9.99 18.08
C ILE A 8 -21.54 8.83 17.82
N LEU A 9 -21.97 7.80 17.08
CA LEU A 9 -21.07 6.73 16.63
C LEU A 9 -20.01 7.27 15.67
N LEU A 10 -20.40 8.15 14.74
CA LEU A 10 -19.48 8.83 13.82
C LEU A 10 -18.50 9.75 14.58
N LEU A 11 -18.97 10.47 15.61
CA LEU A 11 -18.11 11.32 16.45
C LEU A 11 -17.16 10.51 17.34
N SER A 12 -17.59 9.34 17.82
CA SER A 12 -16.75 8.41 18.61
C SER A 12 -15.68 7.71 17.77
N VAL A 13 -15.93 7.49 16.48
CA VAL A 13 -14.93 6.98 15.52
C VAL A 13 -13.89 8.06 15.19
N VAL A 14 -14.27 9.34 15.23
CA VAL A 14 -13.35 10.47 15.02
C VAL A 14 -12.46 10.74 16.24
N MET A 15 -12.89 10.41 17.47
CA MET A 15 -12.08 10.61 18.68
C MET A 15 -11.02 9.53 18.95
N LEU A 16 -11.02 8.41 18.22
CA LEU A 16 -9.95 7.39 18.32
C LEU A 16 -8.71 7.74 17.45
N PHE A 17 -8.69 8.93 16.85
CA PHE A 17 -7.54 9.48 16.12
C PHE A 17 -6.55 10.18 17.04
N THR A 18 -5.85 9.42 17.88
CA THR A 18 -4.60 9.90 18.46
C THR A 18 -3.57 8.79 18.40
N SER A 19 -2.71 8.90 17.39
CA SER A 19 -1.52 8.08 17.19
C SER A 19 -0.52 8.34 18.31
N THR A 20 -0.22 7.34 19.12
CA THR A 20 1.12 7.24 19.71
C THR A 20 2.06 6.87 18.57
N LEU A 21 2.87 7.82 18.10
CA LEU A 21 4.04 7.56 17.27
C LEU A 21 5.02 6.78 18.15
N PHE A 22 5.08 5.46 17.96
CA PHE A 22 6.23 4.70 18.43
C PHE A 22 7.30 4.86 17.36
N ALA A 23 8.26 5.76 17.61
CA ALA A 23 9.53 5.74 16.92
C ALA A 23 10.19 4.39 17.20
N TYR A 24 10.51 3.64 16.15
CA TYR A 24 11.33 2.45 16.26
C TYR A 24 12.75 2.87 15.93
N ASP A 25 13.70 2.59 16.82
CA ASP A 25 15.06 3.08 16.68
C ASP A 25 15.84 2.38 15.55
N MET A 26 16.43 3.17 14.64
CA MET A 26 17.58 2.74 13.83
C MET A 26 18.67 2.12 14.71
N THR A 27 19.22 1.01 14.23
CA THR A 27 20.32 0.28 14.87
C THR A 27 21.64 0.61 14.21
N THR A 28 22.70 0.72 15.00
CA THR A 28 24.06 1.00 14.52
C THR A 28 24.95 -0.20 14.76
N LYS A 29 25.87 -0.48 13.83
CA LYS A 29 26.89 -1.53 13.95
C LYS A 29 28.23 -0.96 13.50
N GLU A 30 29.20 -0.97 14.40
CA GLU A 30 30.59 -0.63 14.10
C GLU A 30 31.38 -1.90 13.80
N GLY A 31 31.95 -1.98 12.60
CA GLY A 31 32.85 -3.03 12.17
C GLY A 31 34.28 -2.77 12.62
N THR A 32 35.06 -3.83 12.78
CA THR A 32 36.48 -3.78 13.17
C THR A 32 37.37 -3.07 12.15
N ASP A 33 36.88 -2.91 10.92
CA ASP A 33 37.64 -2.39 9.79
C ASP A 33 37.43 -0.87 9.57
N GLY A 34 36.83 -0.18 10.55
CA GLY A 34 36.46 1.24 10.45
C GLY A 34 35.16 1.48 9.67
N THR A 35 34.38 0.43 9.40
CA THR A 35 33.08 0.52 8.73
C THR A 35 31.96 0.79 9.73
N PHE A 36 31.14 1.80 9.45
CA PHE A 36 29.97 2.13 10.25
C PHE A 36 28.70 1.81 9.48
N THR A 37 27.89 0.88 9.97
CA THR A 37 26.64 0.47 9.32
C THR A 37 25.45 0.98 10.10
N LEU A 38 24.63 1.79 9.44
CA LEU A 38 23.34 2.25 9.94
C LEU A 38 22.23 1.39 9.32
N GLU A 39 21.44 0.74 10.17
CA GLU A 39 20.38 -0.17 9.78
C GLU A 39 19.03 0.37 10.25
N SER A 40 18.20 0.79 9.29
CA SER A 40 16.81 1.20 9.46
C SER A 40 15.85 0.06 9.03
N LYS A 41 14.54 0.28 9.17
CA LYS A 41 13.50 -0.65 8.70
C LYS A 41 13.50 -0.81 7.18
N THR A 42 13.83 0.25 6.46
CA THR A 42 13.69 0.34 5.00
C THR A 42 15.02 0.26 4.27
N PHE A 43 16.12 0.63 4.90
CA PHE A 43 17.43 0.68 4.26
C PHE A 43 18.55 0.30 5.22
N VAL A 44 19.71 -0.05 4.63
CA VAL A 44 20.98 -0.19 5.33
C VAL A 44 21.99 0.67 4.59
N ILE A 45 22.66 1.56 5.30
CA ILE A 45 23.69 2.42 4.75
C ILE A 45 25.00 2.14 5.49
N SER A 46 26.05 1.84 4.74
CA SER A 46 27.39 1.61 5.26
C SER A 46 28.30 2.77 4.90
N PHE A 47 29.08 3.24 5.87
CA PHE A 47 30.08 4.30 5.73
C PHE A 47 31.47 3.74 6.06
N ASP A 48 32.49 4.32 5.43
CA ASP A 48 33.89 4.15 5.86
C ASP A 48 34.30 5.39 6.65
N LEU A 49 34.56 5.22 7.95
CA LEU A 49 34.85 6.33 8.85
C LEU A 49 36.24 6.92 8.64
N ASN A 50 37.17 6.15 8.07
CA ASN A 50 38.55 6.59 7.83
C ASN A 50 38.63 7.49 6.60
N LEU A 51 37.91 7.11 5.54
CA LEU A 51 37.84 7.86 4.29
C LEU A 51 36.71 8.92 4.31
N GLY A 52 35.77 8.81 5.23
CA GLY A 52 34.59 9.67 5.30
C GLY A 52 33.66 9.50 4.10
N VAL A 53 33.58 8.29 3.54
CA VAL A 53 32.82 8.00 2.32
C VAL A 53 31.63 7.09 2.59
N LEU A 54 30.62 7.25 1.74
CA LEU A 54 29.49 6.34 1.64
C LEU A 54 29.93 5.07 0.89
N LYS A 55 29.87 3.92 1.57
CA LYS A 55 30.39 2.65 1.06
C LYS A 55 29.34 1.83 0.31
N ASP A 56 28.23 1.53 0.95
CA ASP A 56 27.18 0.70 0.35
C ASP A 56 25.80 1.22 0.77
N ILE A 57 24.86 1.21 -0.16
CA ILE A 57 23.43 1.44 0.12
C ILE A 57 22.65 0.19 -0.27
N TYR A 58 21.91 -0.35 0.69
CA TYR A 58 21.00 -1.45 0.49
C TYR A 58 19.56 -1.03 0.80
N ILE A 59 18.62 -1.41 -0.05
CA ILE A 59 17.18 -1.31 0.25
C ILE A 59 16.74 -2.62 0.87
N LYS A 60 16.00 -2.54 1.97
CA LYS A 60 15.21 -3.65 2.49
C LYS A 60 13.77 -3.48 2.04
N VAL A 61 13.34 -4.37 1.15
CA VAL A 61 11.92 -4.50 0.77
C VAL A 61 11.49 -5.93 1.07
N ASP A 62 10.49 -6.07 1.92
CA ASP A 62 9.97 -7.35 2.40
C ASP A 62 11.01 -8.25 3.09
N ARG A 63 11.71 -9.07 2.31
CA ARG A 63 12.72 -10.06 2.74
C ARG A 63 13.97 -10.03 1.85
N SER A 64 14.00 -9.19 0.81
CA SER A 64 15.17 -9.00 -0.04
C SER A 64 15.94 -7.77 0.39
N THR A 65 17.27 -7.90 0.36
CA THR A 65 18.19 -6.80 0.55
C THR A 65 18.85 -6.55 -0.79
N ASP A 66 18.36 -5.54 -1.51
CA ASP A 66 18.85 -5.22 -2.84
C ASP A 66 19.93 -4.14 -2.73
N LEU A 67 21.12 -4.45 -3.25
CA LEU A 67 22.22 -3.48 -3.35
C LEU A 67 21.86 -2.44 -4.42
N ILE A 68 21.82 -1.17 -4.01
CA ILE A 68 21.57 -0.04 -4.91
C ILE A 68 22.88 0.49 -5.47
N SER A 69 23.81 0.78 -4.58
CA SER A 69 25.07 1.44 -4.88
C SER A 69 26.13 0.82 -4.01
N ARG A 70 27.27 0.51 -4.64
CA ARG A 70 28.49 0.06 -4.01
C ARG A 70 29.58 1.02 -4.43
N TYR A 71 30.38 1.40 -3.45
CA TYR A 71 31.48 2.33 -3.63
C TYR A 71 32.42 1.90 -4.75
N GLY A 72 32.57 2.79 -5.73
CA GLY A 72 33.52 2.71 -6.83
C GLY A 72 34.35 3.99 -6.95
N ASN A 73 34.67 4.66 -5.83
CA ASN A 73 35.22 6.02 -5.71
C ASN A 73 34.21 7.17 -5.89
N ASP A 74 32.95 6.88 -5.63
CA ASP A 74 31.80 7.76 -5.82
C ASP A 74 31.06 8.05 -4.50
N GLY A 75 31.69 7.82 -3.35
CA GLY A 75 31.06 7.88 -2.02
C GLY A 75 31.00 9.26 -1.38
N PHE A 76 30.84 10.34 -2.14
CA PHE A 76 30.99 11.72 -1.64
C PHE A 76 32.40 12.08 -1.18
N ASN A 77 33.42 11.62 -1.90
CA ASN A 77 34.82 11.99 -1.69
C ASN A 77 34.97 13.50 -1.92
N VAL A 78 35.70 14.20 -1.04
CA VAL A 78 35.84 15.66 -1.09
C VAL A 78 37.19 16.03 -1.70
N PHE A 79 37.18 16.93 -2.66
CA PHE A 79 38.36 17.43 -3.35
C PHE A 79 38.45 18.95 -3.26
N VAL A 80 39.68 19.44 -3.08
CA VAL A 80 40.03 20.85 -3.27
C VAL A 80 41.03 20.91 -4.42
N GLY A 81 40.58 21.43 -5.56
CA GLY A 81 41.31 21.25 -6.83
C GLY A 81 41.42 19.76 -7.17
N ASP A 82 42.65 19.27 -7.37
CA ASP A 82 42.93 17.87 -7.71
C ASP A 82 43.27 17.00 -6.49
N THR A 83 43.25 17.57 -5.27
CA THR A 83 43.69 16.86 -4.06
C THR A 83 42.50 16.37 -3.26
N GLU A 84 42.45 15.08 -2.97
CA GLU A 84 41.43 14.47 -2.10
C GLU A 84 41.72 14.81 -0.62
N LEU A 85 40.69 15.27 0.10
CA LEU A 85 40.75 15.51 1.53
C LEU A 85 40.25 14.29 2.31
N ILE A 86 40.99 13.93 3.36
CA ILE A 86 40.67 12.85 4.30
C ILE A 86 40.21 13.48 5.63
N PRO A 87 39.19 12.95 6.31
CA PRO A 87 38.73 13.49 7.58
C PRO A 87 39.78 13.30 8.69
N ILE A 88 39.90 14.30 9.56
CA ILE A 88 40.76 14.27 10.76
C ILE A 88 40.04 13.55 11.90
N SER A 89 38.74 13.82 12.04
CA SER A 89 37.88 13.24 13.05
C SER A 89 36.48 13.02 12.51
N HIS A 90 35.75 12.13 13.16
CA HIS A 90 34.34 11.89 12.89
C HIS A 90 33.55 11.88 14.20
N THR A 91 32.30 12.30 14.13
CA THR A 91 31.33 12.20 15.21
C THR A 91 30.05 11.63 14.65
N ALA A 92 29.49 10.62 15.32
CA ALA A 92 28.22 10.01 14.96
C ALA A 92 27.30 10.10 16.17
N PHE A 93 26.16 10.78 16.02
CA PHE A 93 25.18 10.94 17.08
C PHE A 93 23.77 11.01 16.52
N ARG A 94 22.80 10.67 17.35
CA ARG A 94 21.38 10.88 17.02
C ARG A 94 20.96 12.24 17.54
N ASP A 95 20.30 13.01 16.69
CA ASP A 95 19.65 14.25 17.12
C ASP A 95 18.31 13.90 17.80
N GLU A 96 18.16 14.32 19.06
CA GLU A 96 16.95 14.06 19.86
C GLU A 96 15.74 14.83 19.34
N VAL A 97 15.97 15.96 18.64
CA VAL A 97 14.89 16.85 18.18
C VAL A 97 14.32 16.37 16.84
N SER A 98 15.18 16.13 15.84
CA SER A 98 14.73 15.63 14.53
C SER A 98 14.57 14.10 14.47
N GLY A 99 15.14 13.37 15.42
CA GLY A 99 15.23 11.91 15.37
C GLY A 99 16.20 11.39 14.31
N ALA A 100 16.86 12.28 13.55
CA ALA A 100 17.80 11.93 12.49
C ALA A 100 19.13 11.43 13.07
N PHE A 101 19.79 10.55 12.33
CA PHE A 101 21.16 10.15 12.62
C PHE A 101 22.13 11.05 11.87
N ILE A 102 23.05 11.67 12.60
CA ILE A 102 23.99 12.64 12.07
C ILE A 102 25.40 12.04 12.15
N ILE A 103 26.05 11.95 11.00
CA ILE A 103 27.47 11.54 10.89
C ILE A 103 28.24 12.72 10.33
N ARG A 104 29.01 13.37 11.18
CA ARG A 104 29.82 14.53 10.84
C ARG A 104 31.29 14.14 10.72
N PHE A 105 31.89 14.53 9.61
CA PHE A 105 33.30 14.38 9.28
C PHE A 105 33.95 15.76 9.29
N ASP A 106 34.95 15.95 10.13
CA ASP A 106 35.73 17.19 10.21
C ASP A 106 37.00 17.05 9.39
N TYR A 107 37.24 18.02 8.50
CA TYR A 107 38.40 18.13 7.64
C TYR A 107 39.20 19.38 8.04
N GLU A 108 40.45 19.52 7.56
CA GLU A 108 41.29 20.68 7.88
C GLU A 108 40.64 22.02 7.50
N LYS A 109 39.86 22.03 6.40
CA LYS A 109 39.30 23.25 5.81
C LYS A 109 37.78 23.38 5.91
N GLY A 110 37.11 22.47 6.63
CA GLY A 110 35.66 22.45 6.71
C GLY A 110 35.08 21.15 7.25
N THR A 111 33.78 20.99 7.11
CA THR A 111 33.02 19.86 7.64
C THR A 111 32.05 19.31 6.62
N LYS A 112 31.88 18.00 6.58
CA LYS A 112 30.84 17.31 5.81
C LYS A 112 29.98 16.49 6.75
N THR A 113 28.66 16.60 6.61
CA THR A 113 27.71 15.97 7.51
C THR A 113 26.67 15.20 6.72
N PHE A 114 26.52 13.91 7.00
CA PHE A 114 25.41 13.11 6.53
C PHE A 114 24.29 13.17 7.56
N VAL A 115 23.11 13.61 7.14
CA VAL A 115 21.88 13.64 7.94
C VAL A 115 20.93 12.59 7.37
N ILE A 116 20.70 11.54 8.14
CA ILE A 116 19.92 10.39 7.70
C ILE A 116 18.63 10.34 8.52
N TYR A 117 17.50 10.45 7.83
CA TYR A 117 16.19 10.49 8.48
C TYR A 117 15.62 9.09 8.72
N ASP A 118 15.01 8.90 9.88
CA ASP A 118 14.31 7.65 10.22
C ASP A 118 12.89 7.64 9.67
N ASN A 119 12.78 7.61 8.34
CA ASN A 119 11.52 7.75 7.63
C ASN A 119 11.38 6.70 6.52
N PRO A 120 10.18 6.53 5.93
CA PRO A 120 9.97 5.56 4.86
C PRO A 120 10.45 6.03 3.48
N TYR A 121 10.95 7.26 3.34
CA TYR A 121 11.10 7.95 2.06
C TYR A 121 12.45 7.74 1.38
N TYR A 122 13.39 7.02 2.00
CA TYR A 122 14.70 6.72 1.41
C TYR A 122 15.53 7.97 1.08
N ASP A 123 15.28 9.06 1.79
CA ASP A 123 16.00 10.31 1.65
C ASP A 123 17.04 10.50 2.76
N PHE A 124 18.14 11.11 2.36
CA PHE A 124 19.16 11.62 3.27
C PHE A 124 19.74 12.91 2.70
N GLU A 125 20.34 13.71 3.57
CA GLU A 125 20.94 14.98 3.19
C GLU A 125 22.45 14.93 3.43
N VAL A 126 23.21 15.48 2.49
CA VAL A 126 24.65 15.71 2.63
C VAL A 126 24.86 17.22 2.75
N GLN A 127 25.17 17.68 3.95
CA GLN A 127 25.48 19.08 4.23
C GLN A 127 26.99 19.27 4.23
N TYR A 128 27.45 20.39 3.69
CA TYR A 128 28.87 20.72 3.65
C TYR A 128 29.09 22.17 4.04
N SER A 129 30.20 22.44 4.73
CA SER A 129 30.60 23.78 5.17
C SER A 129 32.13 23.87 5.16
N PHE A 130 32.67 24.42 4.09
CA PHE A 130 34.08 24.63 3.81
C PHE A 130 34.36 26.12 3.59
N SER A 131 35.61 26.51 3.81
CA SER A 131 36.07 27.89 3.61
C SER A 131 36.18 28.30 2.13
N GLU A 132 36.30 27.32 1.23
CA GLU A 132 36.43 27.50 -0.21
C GLU A 132 35.49 26.55 -0.97
N PRO A 133 35.15 26.84 -2.24
CA PRO A 133 34.39 25.91 -3.08
C PRO A 133 35.14 24.59 -3.24
N ILE A 134 34.42 23.49 -3.02
CA ILE A 134 34.92 22.12 -3.15
C ILE A 134 34.29 21.39 -4.31
N SER A 135 34.97 20.35 -4.78
CA SER A 135 34.42 19.34 -5.68
C SER A 135 34.14 18.06 -4.89
N MET A 136 33.04 17.38 -5.19
CA MET A 136 32.68 16.12 -4.54
C MET A 136 32.32 15.08 -5.58
N THR A 137 32.75 13.83 -5.43
CA THR A 137 32.16 12.72 -6.21
C THR A 137 30.77 12.41 -5.67
N PHE A 138 29.94 11.69 -6.41
CA PHE A 138 28.66 11.23 -5.88
C PHE A 138 28.24 9.90 -6.49
N PRO A 139 27.46 9.07 -5.76
CA PRO A 139 27.16 7.74 -6.22
C PRO A 139 26.12 7.78 -7.34
N TYR A 140 26.24 6.87 -8.29
CA TYR A 140 25.24 6.69 -9.34
C TYR A 140 24.94 5.21 -9.59
N ILE A 141 23.69 4.91 -9.95
CA ILE A 141 23.21 3.54 -10.18
C ILE A 141 23.28 3.23 -11.69
N SER A 142 24.49 2.99 -12.22
CA SER A 142 24.67 2.85 -13.67
C SER A 142 24.32 1.47 -14.25
N ASN A 143 23.42 1.46 -15.24
CA ASN A 143 23.75 1.06 -16.64
C ASN A 143 22.68 1.40 -17.71
N THR A 144 21.71 2.30 -17.44
CA THR A 144 20.63 2.57 -18.42
C THR A 144 20.49 4.02 -18.89
N LYS A 145 20.30 5.01 -18.02
CA LYS A 145 20.20 6.44 -18.40
C LYS A 145 20.53 7.36 -17.21
N THR A 146 21.38 8.36 -17.43
CA THR A 146 21.66 9.47 -16.51
C THR A 146 21.08 10.77 -17.08
N PHE A 147 20.54 11.63 -16.21
CA PHE A 147 20.00 12.94 -16.59
C PHE A 147 20.62 14.02 -15.72
N ASP A 148 21.36 14.93 -16.36
CA ASP A 148 22.22 15.91 -15.69
C ASP A 148 21.94 17.33 -16.18
N PRO A 149 21.14 18.11 -15.45
CA PRO A 149 21.16 19.56 -15.56
C PRO A 149 21.87 20.24 -14.39
N ASN A 150 22.11 21.54 -14.53
CA ASN A 150 22.90 22.39 -13.62
C ASN A 150 22.48 22.39 -12.12
N SER A 151 21.44 21.66 -11.71
CA SER A 151 20.92 21.61 -10.34
C SER A 151 20.51 20.21 -9.84
N TYR A 152 20.58 19.17 -10.67
CA TYR A 152 20.29 17.81 -10.22
C TYR A 152 21.02 16.74 -11.03
N HIS A 153 21.19 15.56 -10.45
CA HIS A 153 21.64 14.35 -11.14
C HIS A 153 20.61 13.25 -10.90
N MET A 154 20.18 12.55 -11.94
CA MET A 154 19.25 11.42 -11.82
C MET A 154 19.80 10.18 -12.53
N SER A 155 19.86 9.07 -11.79
CA SER A 155 20.31 7.77 -12.28
C SER A 155 19.22 6.72 -12.07
N TYR A 156 18.85 6.01 -13.13
CA TYR A 156 17.78 5.01 -13.10
C TYR A 156 18.28 3.62 -13.51
N LEU A 157 17.91 2.62 -12.69
CA LEU A 157 18.11 1.20 -12.96
C LEU A 157 16.78 0.51 -13.24
N GLY A 158 16.70 -0.20 -14.35
CA GLY A 158 15.47 -0.89 -14.76
C GLY A 158 15.13 -2.15 -13.96
N LYS A 159 16.13 -2.84 -13.41
CA LYS A 159 15.98 -4.10 -12.65
C LYS A 159 17.04 -4.22 -11.54
N PRO A 160 16.66 -4.19 -10.25
CA PRO A 160 15.35 -3.77 -9.74
C PRO A 160 15.05 -2.31 -10.14
N LYS A 161 13.76 -1.93 -10.14
CA LYS A 161 13.34 -0.55 -10.49
C LYS A 161 13.75 0.42 -9.37
N SER A 162 14.97 0.93 -9.48
CA SER A 162 15.58 1.83 -8.49
C SER A 162 15.94 3.15 -9.13
N LEU A 163 15.84 4.21 -8.34
CA LEU A 163 16.13 5.58 -8.70
C LEU A 163 17.06 6.18 -7.66
N MET A 164 18.14 6.80 -8.14
CA MET A 164 18.94 7.71 -7.35
C MET A 164 18.80 9.11 -7.92
N THR A 165 18.54 10.09 -7.07
CA THR A 165 18.45 11.48 -7.49
C THR A 165 19.13 12.35 -6.45
N LEU A 166 20.00 13.23 -6.92
CA LEU A 166 20.67 14.23 -6.12
C LEU A 166 20.20 15.61 -6.57
N TYR A 167 19.88 16.48 -5.62
CA TYR A 167 19.41 17.84 -5.87
C TYR A 167 20.20 18.83 -5.03
N SER A 168 20.67 19.91 -5.65
CA SER A 168 21.28 21.03 -4.94
C SER A 168 21.14 22.32 -5.73
N THR A 169 20.84 23.43 -5.05
CA THR A 169 20.79 24.78 -5.66
C THR A 169 22.19 25.37 -5.83
N ASP A 170 23.09 25.00 -4.92
CA ASP A 170 24.41 25.61 -4.75
C ASP A 170 25.52 24.78 -5.38
N ALA A 171 25.16 23.80 -6.22
CA ALA A 171 26.13 22.96 -6.89
C ALA A 171 25.78 22.71 -8.35
N VAL A 172 26.79 22.38 -9.15
CA VAL A 172 26.67 22.01 -10.56
C VAL A 172 27.16 20.57 -10.71
N PHE A 173 26.34 19.72 -11.31
CA PHE A 173 26.66 18.31 -11.56
C PHE A 173 27.29 18.16 -12.95
N SER A 174 28.45 17.51 -13.04
CA SER A 174 29.18 17.26 -14.30
C SER A 174 29.95 15.95 -14.21
N ASP A 175 29.67 14.99 -15.09
CA ASP A 175 30.45 13.75 -15.29
C ASP A 175 30.82 13.00 -13.99
N GLY A 176 29.86 12.83 -13.07
CA GLY A 176 30.08 12.12 -11.78
C GLY A 176 30.77 12.95 -10.70
N ILE A 177 31.06 14.22 -10.98
CA ILE A 177 31.60 15.20 -10.04
C ILE A 177 30.59 16.32 -9.83
N LEU A 178 30.42 16.71 -8.58
CA LEU A 178 29.62 17.84 -8.14
C LEU A 178 30.55 18.97 -7.75
N ASN A 179 30.46 20.09 -8.46
CA ASN A 179 31.22 21.31 -8.16
C ASN A 179 30.33 22.28 -7.40
N THR A 180 30.74 22.65 -6.19
CA THR A 180 30.00 23.60 -5.35
C THR A 180 30.25 25.03 -5.80
N LYS A 181 29.22 25.88 -5.78
CA LYS A 181 29.31 27.32 -6.10
C LYS A 181 29.75 28.14 -4.89
N SER A 182 29.45 27.65 -3.70
CA SER A 182 29.78 28.23 -2.39
C SER A 182 30.43 27.17 -1.50
N GLY A 183 31.23 27.61 -0.52
CA GLY A 183 31.84 26.69 0.44
C GLY A 183 30.82 26.00 1.37
N SER A 184 29.61 26.55 1.51
CA SER A 184 28.52 25.93 2.28
C SER A 184 27.30 25.64 1.42
N GLY A 185 26.62 24.54 1.69
CA GLY A 185 25.36 24.18 1.06
C GLY A 185 24.86 22.81 1.50
N SER A 186 23.76 22.37 0.89
CA SER A 186 23.23 21.03 1.11
C SER A 186 22.82 20.33 -0.18
N ILE A 187 22.89 19.00 -0.13
CA ILE A 187 22.54 18.10 -1.22
C ILE A 187 21.48 17.15 -0.70
N LYS A 188 20.27 17.25 -1.25
CA LYS A 188 19.19 16.29 -0.97
C LYS A 188 19.38 15.08 -1.85
N VAL A 189 19.39 13.89 -1.26
CA VAL A 189 19.60 12.64 -1.98
C VAL A 189 18.40 11.72 -1.74
N TYR A 190 17.83 11.23 -2.83
CA TYR A 190 16.87 10.13 -2.83
C TYR A 190 17.55 8.89 -3.40
N ALA A 191 17.58 7.79 -2.67
CA ALA A 191 18.18 6.53 -3.14
C ALA A 191 17.26 5.35 -2.79
N GLY A 192 16.33 5.03 -3.68
CA GLY A 192 15.25 4.11 -3.37
C GLY A 192 14.52 3.51 -4.58
N PRO A 193 13.44 2.75 -4.34
CA PRO A 193 12.62 2.17 -5.41
C PRO A 193 11.82 3.26 -6.13
N VAL A 194 11.45 3.06 -7.41
CA VAL A 194 10.67 4.06 -8.15
C VAL A 194 9.24 4.19 -7.60
N LYS A 195 9.05 5.09 -6.63
CA LYS A 195 7.78 5.37 -5.96
C LYS A 195 7.48 6.88 -5.95
N LEU A 196 6.63 7.32 -6.88
CA LEU A 196 6.26 8.73 -7.04
C LEU A 196 5.78 9.46 -5.77
N VAL A 197 5.01 8.82 -4.88
CA VAL A 197 4.58 9.43 -3.61
C VAL A 197 5.75 9.60 -2.64
N TYR A 198 6.74 8.71 -2.69
CA TYR A 198 7.91 8.80 -1.81
C TYR A 198 8.83 9.90 -2.31
N ILE A 199 9.02 9.97 -3.64
CA ILE A 199 9.77 11.03 -4.32
C ILE A 199 9.14 12.40 -4.05
N SER A 200 7.81 12.52 -4.08
CA SER A 200 7.14 13.80 -3.82
C SER A 200 7.33 14.32 -2.39
N GLU A 201 7.54 13.43 -1.42
CA GLU A 201 7.82 13.83 -0.03
C GLU A 201 9.32 14.07 0.20
N ALA A 202 10.18 13.29 -0.45
CA ALA A 202 11.64 13.42 -0.33
C ALA A 202 12.21 14.67 -1.05
N ILE A 203 11.83 14.88 -2.32
CA ILE A 203 12.35 15.98 -3.15
C ILE A 203 11.19 16.58 -3.96
N PRO A 204 10.31 17.39 -3.31
CA PRO A 204 9.17 18.00 -3.98
C PRO A 204 9.56 18.91 -5.15
N GLU A 205 10.74 19.55 -5.08
CA GLU A 205 11.22 20.51 -6.09
C GLU A 205 11.46 19.86 -7.46
N LEU A 206 11.84 18.57 -7.49
CA LEU A 206 12.13 17.82 -8.70
C LEU A 206 11.01 16.88 -9.13
N TYR A 207 9.88 16.85 -8.43
CA TYR A 207 8.84 15.86 -8.65
C TYR A 207 8.35 15.82 -10.11
N ASP A 208 8.02 16.98 -10.69
CA ASP A 208 7.50 17.04 -12.06
C ASP A 208 8.56 16.64 -13.09
N THR A 209 9.81 17.06 -12.88
CA THR A 209 10.93 16.72 -13.75
C THR A 209 11.26 15.23 -13.69
N ILE A 210 11.32 14.64 -12.49
CA ILE A 210 11.54 13.21 -12.30
C ILE A 210 10.41 12.41 -12.95
N LYS A 211 9.16 12.84 -12.76
CA LYS A 211 7.99 12.18 -13.36
C LYS A 211 8.04 12.21 -14.89
N GLN A 212 8.44 13.34 -15.49
CA GLN A 212 8.64 13.44 -16.93
C GLN A 212 9.75 12.50 -17.40
N ASN A 213 10.94 12.55 -16.79
CA ASN A 213 12.07 11.71 -17.15
C ASN A 213 11.72 10.22 -17.03
N LEU A 214 11.04 9.81 -15.95
CA LEU A 214 10.56 8.43 -15.77
C LEU A 214 9.57 7.98 -16.86
N SER A 215 8.72 8.89 -17.34
CA SER A 215 7.84 8.63 -18.49
C SER A 215 8.64 8.39 -19.77
N GLU A 216 9.67 9.21 -20.03
CA GLU A 216 10.55 9.09 -21.20
C GLU A 216 11.39 7.80 -21.21
N VAL A 217 11.77 7.30 -20.03
CA VAL A 217 12.47 6.00 -19.91
C VAL A 217 11.50 4.81 -20.00
N GLY A 218 10.19 5.06 -20.15
CA GLY A 218 9.18 4.00 -20.24
C GLY A 218 8.93 3.29 -18.91
N ALA A 219 9.33 3.90 -17.78
CA ALA A 219 9.07 3.36 -16.45
C ALA A 219 7.57 3.43 -16.09
N LEU A 220 6.82 4.34 -16.72
CA LEU A 220 5.39 4.61 -16.51
C LEU A 220 4.55 4.14 -17.72
N GLY A 221 3.84 3.02 -17.59
CA GLY A 221 2.88 2.52 -18.60
C GLY A 221 1.43 2.99 -18.36
N PHE A 222 0.48 2.64 -19.25
CA PHE A 222 -0.94 3.01 -19.09
C PHE A 222 -1.54 2.61 -17.73
N PHE A 223 -1.32 1.36 -17.31
CA PHE A 223 -1.76 0.88 -15.99
C PHE A 223 -1.11 1.63 -14.82
N SER A 224 0.05 2.26 -15.03
CA SER A 224 0.74 3.06 -14.03
C SER A 224 -0.06 4.31 -13.65
N TYR A 225 -0.79 4.93 -14.60
CA TYR A 225 -1.60 6.11 -14.31
C TYR A 225 -2.79 5.80 -13.40
N ILE A 226 -3.55 4.74 -13.71
CA ILE A 226 -4.69 4.30 -12.88
C ILE A 226 -4.17 3.90 -11.49
N HIS A 227 -3.09 3.12 -11.44
CA HIS A 227 -2.45 2.72 -10.20
C HIS A 227 -1.99 3.94 -9.38
N HIS A 228 -1.30 4.89 -10.00
CA HIS A 228 -0.82 6.10 -9.34
C HIS A 228 -1.98 6.94 -8.78
N GLY A 229 -3.08 7.10 -9.52
CA GLY A 229 -4.26 7.80 -9.01
C GLY A 229 -4.84 7.16 -7.74
N LEU A 230 -4.91 5.82 -7.68
CA LEU A 230 -5.38 5.10 -6.49
C LEU A 230 -4.39 5.14 -5.34
N VAL A 231 -3.09 5.09 -5.62
CA VAL A 231 -2.02 5.28 -4.64
C VAL A 231 -2.12 6.67 -3.99
N VAL A 232 -2.21 7.73 -4.81
CA VAL A 232 -2.36 9.10 -4.33
C VAL A 232 -3.64 9.27 -3.54
N PHE A 233 -4.74 8.65 -3.99
CA PHE A 233 -6.01 8.70 -3.26
C PHE A 233 -5.93 8.02 -1.90
N LEU A 234 -5.33 6.82 -1.80
CA LEU A 234 -5.14 6.17 -0.51
C LEU A 234 -4.19 6.97 0.39
N TYR A 235 -3.13 7.56 -0.16
CA TYR A 235 -2.22 8.42 0.58
C TYR A 235 -2.90 9.67 1.11
N TYR A 236 -3.78 10.29 0.33
CA TYR A 236 -4.59 11.42 0.76
C TYR A 236 -5.52 11.03 1.93
N LEU A 237 -6.17 9.86 1.84
CA LEU A 237 -6.97 9.34 2.95
C LEU A 237 -6.11 9.06 4.19
N PHE A 238 -4.88 8.55 4.01
CA PHE A 238 -3.93 8.37 5.10
C PHE A 238 -3.52 9.71 5.71
N LYS A 239 -3.22 10.76 4.93
CA LYS A 239 -2.94 12.11 5.45
C LYS A 239 -4.13 12.67 6.25
N LEU A 240 -5.36 12.36 5.86
CA LEU A 240 -6.57 12.78 6.56
C LEU A 240 -6.80 12.01 7.87
N THR A 241 -6.53 10.70 7.89
CA THR A 241 -6.78 9.83 9.05
C THR A 241 -5.56 9.66 9.96
N GLY A 242 -4.34 9.89 9.48
CA GLY A 242 -3.11 9.51 10.16
C GLY A 242 -2.96 7.99 10.39
N ASN A 243 -3.84 7.15 9.84
CA ASN A 243 -3.82 5.71 10.04
C ASN A 243 -4.35 4.96 8.81
N PHE A 244 -3.54 4.02 8.33
CA PHE A 244 -3.84 3.28 7.10
C PHE A 244 -5.04 2.35 7.21
N GLY A 245 -5.34 1.78 8.38
CA GLY A 245 -6.52 0.93 8.54
C GLY A 245 -7.81 1.72 8.33
N TRP A 246 -7.91 2.91 8.93
CA TRP A 246 -9.03 3.82 8.69
C TRP A 246 -9.06 4.33 7.25
N ALA A 247 -7.89 4.65 6.67
CA ALA A 247 -7.79 5.06 5.27
C ALA A 247 -8.33 3.97 4.31
N ILE A 248 -8.02 2.70 4.57
CA ILE A 248 -8.50 1.56 3.78
C ILE A 248 -10.03 1.41 3.91
N ILE A 249 -10.59 1.60 5.11
CA ILE A 249 -12.05 1.55 5.31
C ILE A 249 -12.74 2.66 4.51
N LEU A 250 -12.24 3.90 4.59
CA LEU A 250 -12.77 5.02 3.80
C LEU A 250 -12.62 4.79 2.30
N PHE A 251 -11.47 4.28 1.86
CA PHE A 251 -11.22 3.90 0.47
C PHE A 251 -12.26 2.89 -0.01
N THR A 252 -12.55 1.87 0.81
CA THR A 252 -13.58 0.85 0.52
C THR A 252 -14.95 1.48 0.30
N LEU A 253 -15.34 2.43 1.16
CA LEU A 253 -16.62 3.13 1.04
C LEU A 253 -16.70 3.93 -0.26
N VAL A 254 -15.64 4.65 -0.62
CA VAL A 254 -15.62 5.47 -1.85
C VAL A 254 -15.64 4.60 -3.10
N VAL A 255 -14.80 3.57 -3.19
CA VAL A 255 -14.82 2.62 -4.32
C VAL A 255 -16.21 2.02 -4.49
N ARG A 256 -16.85 1.68 -3.39
CA ARG A 256 -18.18 1.09 -3.40
C ARG A 256 -19.28 2.07 -3.83
N LEU A 257 -19.15 3.35 -3.49
CA LEU A 257 -20.03 4.40 -3.99
C LEU A 257 -19.87 4.61 -5.50
N VAL A 258 -18.64 4.60 -6.01
CA VAL A 258 -18.37 4.69 -7.45
C VAL A 258 -18.95 3.48 -8.20
N LEU A 259 -18.79 2.28 -7.63
CA LEU A 259 -19.34 1.04 -8.19
C LEU A 259 -20.83 0.82 -7.84
N TYR A 260 -21.49 1.76 -7.18
CA TYR A 260 -22.90 1.64 -6.79
C TYR A 260 -23.86 1.35 -7.96
N PRO A 261 -23.76 2.01 -9.13
CA PRO A 261 -24.67 1.75 -10.25
C PRO A 261 -24.64 0.28 -10.68
N LEU A 262 -23.45 -0.32 -10.66
CA LEU A 262 -23.24 -1.72 -10.98
C LEU A 262 -23.86 -2.64 -9.91
N TYR A 263 -23.59 -2.37 -8.63
CA TYR A 263 -24.20 -3.12 -7.52
C TYR A 263 -25.73 -3.00 -7.49
N HIS A 264 -26.27 -1.86 -7.94
CA HIS A 264 -27.70 -1.63 -8.04
C HIS A 264 -28.34 -2.57 -9.08
N VAL A 265 -27.74 -2.68 -10.27
CA VAL A 265 -28.20 -3.62 -11.32
C VAL A 265 -28.16 -5.06 -10.82
N GLN A 266 -27.09 -5.45 -10.12
CA GLN A 266 -27.01 -6.77 -9.52
C GLN A 266 -28.14 -7.02 -8.52
N THR A 267 -28.37 -6.07 -7.62
CA THR A 267 -29.39 -6.19 -6.58
C THR A 267 -30.79 -6.30 -7.19
N LYS A 268 -31.07 -5.54 -8.25
CA LYS A 268 -32.34 -5.61 -9.00
C LYS A 268 -32.56 -7.01 -9.57
N SER A 269 -31.56 -7.58 -10.25
CA SER A 269 -31.65 -8.94 -10.80
C SER A 269 -31.91 -9.99 -9.72
N MET A 270 -31.29 -9.84 -8.54
CA MET A 270 -31.50 -10.75 -7.40
C MET A 270 -32.95 -10.70 -6.88
N ILE A 271 -33.54 -9.50 -6.82
CA ILE A 271 -34.94 -9.31 -6.41
C ILE A 271 -35.88 -9.98 -7.43
N GLU A 272 -35.64 -9.79 -8.73
CA GLU A 272 -36.43 -10.38 -9.81
C GLU A 272 -36.34 -11.91 -9.81
N MET A 273 -35.14 -12.48 -9.64
CA MET A 273 -34.96 -13.92 -9.47
C MET A 273 -35.77 -14.46 -8.29
N ARG A 274 -35.82 -13.72 -7.17
CA ARG A 274 -36.60 -14.14 -6.00
C ARG A 274 -38.11 -14.13 -6.27
N LYS A 275 -38.61 -13.17 -7.06
CA LYS A 275 -40.04 -13.10 -7.45
C LYS A 275 -40.46 -14.29 -8.31
N VAL A 276 -39.55 -14.80 -9.15
CA VAL A 276 -39.82 -15.89 -10.09
C VAL A 276 -39.57 -17.28 -9.46
N GLN A 277 -39.05 -17.34 -8.23
CA GLN A 277 -38.84 -18.59 -7.49
C GLN A 277 -40.02 -19.57 -7.47
N PRO A 278 -41.30 -19.16 -7.25
CA PRO A 278 -42.42 -20.10 -7.29
C PRO A 278 -42.62 -20.73 -8.68
N GLU A 279 -42.31 -20.01 -9.77
CA GLU A 279 -42.36 -20.56 -11.14
C GLU A 279 -41.20 -21.54 -11.38
N ILE A 280 -40.00 -21.24 -10.86
CA ILE A 280 -38.83 -22.14 -10.87
C ILE A 280 -39.17 -23.46 -10.17
N GLU A 281 -39.80 -23.40 -8.99
CA GLU A 281 -40.23 -24.59 -8.25
C GLU A 281 -41.26 -25.42 -9.02
N LYS A 282 -42.22 -24.78 -9.71
CA LYS A 282 -43.19 -25.47 -10.57
C LYS A 282 -42.49 -26.22 -11.71
N ILE A 283 -41.50 -25.59 -12.37
CA ILE A 283 -40.70 -26.23 -13.42
C ILE A 283 -39.93 -27.43 -12.88
N ARG A 284 -39.27 -27.28 -11.72
CA ARG A 284 -38.53 -28.38 -11.05
C ARG A 284 -39.42 -29.55 -10.66
N LYS A 285 -40.68 -29.31 -10.28
CA LYS A 285 -41.65 -30.36 -9.97
C LYS A 285 -42.20 -31.02 -11.25
N LYS A 286 -42.38 -30.26 -12.32
CA LYS A 286 -42.96 -30.72 -13.60
C LYS A 286 -42.00 -31.57 -14.43
N TYR A 287 -40.72 -31.20 -14.49
CA TYR A 287 -39.71 -31.88 -15.30
C TYR A 287 -38.71 -32.60 -14.40
N LYS A 288 -38.68 -33.94 -14.45
CA LYS A 288 -37.68 -34.76 -13.76
C LYS A 288 -36.39 -34.97 -14.56
N ASP A 289 -36.48 -34.81 -15.88
CA ASP A 289 -35.33 -34.88 -16.80
C ASP A 289 -34.49 -33.60 -16.67
N PRO A 290 -33.20 -33.69 -16.28
CA PRO A 290 -32.32 -32.54 -16.08
C PRO A 290 -32.18 -31.64 -17.31
N GLN A 291 -32.15 -32.21 -18.52
CA GLN A 291 -31.97 -31.42 -19.75
C GLN A 291 -33.22 -30.61 -20.05
N LYS A 292 -34.40 -31.24 -19.98
CA LYS A 292 -35.69 -30.56 -20.19
C LYS A 292 -35.96 -29.51 -19.11
N GLN A 293 -35.58 -29.81 -17.86
CA GLN A 293 -35.67 -28.86 -16.76
C GLN A 293 -34.78 -27.63 -17.01
N GLN A 294 -33.52 -27.83 -17.43
CA GLN A 294 -32.60 -26.72 -17.72
C GLN A 294 -33.11 -25.87 -18.89
N GLN A 295 -33.63 -26.48 -19.96
CA GLN A 295 -34.21 -25.75 -21.10
C GLN A 295 -35.43 -24.92 -20.69
N ALA A 296 -36.35 -25.49 -19.90
CA ALA A 296 -37.52 -24.78 -19.41
C ALA A 296 -37.15 -23.62 -18.46
N LEU A 297 -36.15 -23.80 -17.60
CA LEU A 297 -35.63 -22.73 -16.75
C LEU A 297 -35.02 -21.58 -17.57
N MET A 298 -34.25 -21.90 -18.61
CA MET A 298 -33.68 -20.89 -19.50
C MET A 298 -34.75 -20.15 -20.31
N ALA A 299 -35.80 -20.85 -20.76
CA ALA A 299 -36.94 -20.23 -21.42
C ALA A 299 -37.66 -19.24 -20.48
N LEU A 300 -37.88 -19.63 -19.22
CA LEU A 300 -38.47 -18.76 -18.20
C LEU A 300 -37.61 -17.52 -17.94
N TYR A 301 -36.28 -17.68 -17.82
CA TYR A 301 -35.38 -16.54 -17.64
C TYR A 301 -35.41 -15.58 -18.84
N ARG A 302 -35.52 -16.09 -20.07
CA ARG A 302 -35.68 -15.25 -21.27
C ARG A 302 -37.02 -14.52 -21.29
N GLU A 303 -38.12 -15.21 -20.97
CA GLU A 303 -39.47 -14.64 -20.92
C GLU A 303 -39.58 -13.51 -19.88
N LYS A 304 -38.94 -13.68 -18.73
CA LYS A 304 -38.93 -12.67 -17.66
C LYS A 304 -37.79 -11.66 -17.81
N HIS A 305 -36.98 -11.73 -18.87
CA HIS A 305 -35.79 -10.90 -19.10
C HIS A 305 -34.79 -10.87 -17.93
N ILE A 306 -34.62 -12.00 -17.23
CA ILE A 306 -33.72 -12.14 -16.09
C ILE A 306 -32.39 -12.74 -16.55
N ASN A 307 -31.27 -12.14 -16.15
CA ASN A 307 -29.94 -12.69 -16.42
C ASN A 307 -29.40 -13.44 -15.18
N PRO A 308 -29.29 -14.80 -15.21
CA PRO A 308 -28.78 -15.57 -14.09
C PRO A 308 -27.28 -15.36 -13.82
N ALA A 309 -26.51 -14.88 -14.80
CA ALA A 309 -25.08 -14.60 -14.64
C ALA A 309 -24.80 -13.30 -13.88
N THR A 310 -25.82 -12.47 -13.63
CA THR A 310 -25.64 -11.22 -12.86
C THR A 310 -25.13 -11.48 -11.44
N GLY A 311 -25.43 -12.66 -10.87
CA GLY A 311 -24.91 -13.08 -9.57
C GLY A 311 -23.39 -13.24 -9.53
N CYS A 312 -22.80 -13.88 -10.54
CA CYS A 312 -21.34 -14.08 -10.61
C CYS A 312 -20.58 -12.88 -11.18
N LEU A 313 -21.25 -11.95 -11.85
CA LEU A 313 -20.66 -10.73 -12.40
C LEU A 313 -19.92 -9.90 -11.34
N THR A 314 -20.42 -9.89 -10.11
CA THR A 314 -19.75 -9.15 -9.02
C THR A 314 -18.45 -9.78 -8.60
N LEU A 315 -18.34 -11.10 -8.62
CA LEU A 315 -17.05 -11.76 -8.35
C LEU A 315 -16.02 -11.40 -9.42
N LEU A 316 -16.46 -11.39 -10.69
CA LEU A 316 -15.58 -11.10 -11.82
C LEU A 316 -15.06 -9.66 -11.81
N ILE A 317 -15.89 -8.70 -11.39
CA ILE A 317 -15.48 -7.29 -11.26
C ILE A 317 -14.70 -7.04 -9.99
N GLN A 318 -14.98 -7.78 -8.91
CA GLN A 318 -14.24 -7.67 -7.66
C GLN A 318 -12.78 -8.13 -7.81
N LEU A 319 -12.49 -9.12 -8.66
CA LEU A 319 -11.14 -9.64 -8.86
C LEU A 319 -10.15 -8.56 -9.35
N PRO A 320 -10.40 -7.81 -10.45
CA PRO A 320 -9.56 -6.70 -10.87
C PRO A 320 -9.36 -5.64 -9.78
N VAL A 321 -10.45 -5.25 -9.09
CA VAL A 321 -10.38 -4.26 -8.00
C VAL A 321 -9.47 -4.76 -6.88
N PHE A 322 -9.55 -6.05 -6.56
CA PHE A 322 -8.73 -6.69 -5.53
C PHE A 322 -7.24 -6.73 -5.93
N PHE A 323 -6.92 -7.07 -7.18
CA PHE A 323 -5.54 -7.04 -7.68
C PHE A 323 -4.94 -5.63 -7.66
N VAL A 324 -5.71 -4.64 -8.08
CA VAL A 324 -5.27 -3.24 -8.07
C VAL A 324 -5.03 -2.78 -6.63
N LEU A 325 -5.94 -3.08 -5.71
CA LEU A 325 -5.77 -2.72 -4.30
C LEU A 325 -4.61 -3.46 -3.64
N TYR A 326 -4.40 -4.74 -3.96
CA TYR A 326 -3.21 -5.48 -3.53
C TYR A 326 -1.93 -4.75 -3.94
N SER A 327 -1.83 -4.33 -5.21
CA SER A 327 -0.69 -3.55 -5.70
C SER A 327 -0.51 -2.23 -4.94
N VAL A 328 -1.60 -1.50 -4.67
CA VAL A 328 -1.57 -0.24 -3.90
C VAL A 328 -1.11 -0.47 -2.46
N ILE A 329 -1.56 -1.54 -1.81
CA ILE A 329 -1.14 -1.86 -0.44
C ILE A 329 0.34 -2.25 -0.41
N ARG A 330 0.79 -3.05 -1.39
CA ARG A 330 2.20 -3.40 -1.55
C ARG A 330 3.08 -2.20 -1.87
N TYR A 331 2.53 -1.16 -2.48
CA TYR A 331 3.24 0.09 -2.70
C TYR A 331 3.61 0.81 -1.38
N PHE A 332 2.79 0.68 -0.34
CA PHE A 332 2.96 1.32 0.97
C PHE A 332 3.54 0.41 2.06
N SER A 333 4.14 -0.72 1.70
CA SER A 333 4.69 -1.68 2.67
C SER A 333 5.67 -1.05 3.67
N GLU A 334 6.52 -0.15 3.20
CA GLU A 334 7.48 0.56 4.03
C GLU A 334 6.78 1.53 4.98
N MET A 335 5.83 2.30 4.46
CA MET A 335 5.07 3.24 5.27
C MET A 335 4.28 2.55 6.38
N PHE A 336 3.74 1.36 6.13
CA PHE A 336 3.06 0.58 7.18
C PHE A 336 3.99 0.23 8.35
N ALA A 337 5.29 0.09 8.10
CA ALA A 337 6.25 -0.19 9.16
C ALA A 337 6.47 1.01 10.09
N TYR A 338 6.28 2.24 9.60
CA TYR A 338 6.35 3.48 10.39
C TYR A 338 4.98 3.99 10.87
N ALA A 339 3.90 3.50 10.26
CA ALA A 339 2.56 3.93 10.58
C ALA A 339 2.11 3.48 11.97
N PRO A 340 1.20 4.22 12.63
CA PRO A 340 0.64 3.80 13.91
C PRO A 340 -0.16 2.51 13.75
N LYS A 341 -0.13 1.70 14.81
CA LYS A 341 -0.91 0.46 14.89
C LYS A 341 -2.39 0.74 14.62
N PHE A 342 -3.04 -0.15 13.88
CA PHE A 342 -4.48 -0.10 13.65
C PHE A 342 -5.17 -1.13 14.55
N LEU A 343 -5.85 -0.67 15.61
CA LEU A 343 -6.51 -1.53 16.59
C LEU A 343 -5.54 -2.59 17.15
N ILE A 344 -5.74 -3.87 16.81
CA ILE A 344 -4.90 -5.00 17.23
C ILE A 344 -3.75 -5.30 16.27
N TRP A 345 -3.72 -4.67 15.09
CA TRP A 345 -2.75 -4.94 14.03
C TRP A 345 -1.62 -3.92 14.05
N SER A 346 -0.39 -4.41 14.22
CA SER A 346 0.81 -3.58 14.19
C SER A 346 1.36 -3.31 12.79
N ASP A 347 1.16 -4.24 11.86
CA ASP A 347 1.65 -4.16 10.50
C ASP A 347 0.57 -4.65 9.54
N LEU A 348 0.15 -3.75 8.64
CA LEU A 348 -0.90 -3.96 7.64
C LEU A 348 -0.37 -4.58 6.34
N SER A 349 0.94 -4.53 6.08
CA SER A 349 1.59 -5.28 4.98
C SER A 349 1.80 -6.74 5.34
N SER A 350 2.00 -7.05 6.62
CA SER A 350 2.20 -8.42 7.06
C SER A 350 0.94 -9.27 6.81
N GLY A 351 1.16 -10.53 6.42
CA GLY A 351 0.11 -11.53 6.27
C GLY A 351 0.35 -12.70 7.23
N GLY A 352 -0.62 -13.60 7.33
CA GLY A 352 -0.48 -14.82 8.13
C GLY A 352 -1.75 -15.17 8.90
N PHE A 353 -1.88 -16.44 9.26
CA PHE A 353 -3.08 -16.96 9.90
C PHE A 353 -3.37 -16.29 11.25
N LEU A 354 -2.35 -16.13 12.11
CA LEU A 354 -2.51 -15.49 13.42
C LEU A 354 -2.96 -14.03 13.28
N GLN A 355 -2.28 -13.28 12.41
CA GLN A 355 -2.57 -11.88 12.13
C GLN A 355 -3.99 -11.68 11.57
N ASN A 356 -4.41 -12.56 10.67
CA ASN A 356 -5.70 -12.45 9.96
C ASN A 356 -6.85 -13.21 10.63
N SER A 357 -6.62 -13.97 11.70
CA SER A 357 -7.60 -14.86 12.34
C SER A 357 -8.94 -14.19 12.66
N LEU A 358 -8.91 -12.97 13.23
CA LEU A 358 -10.11 -12.20 13.56
C LEU A 358 -10.87 -11.75 12.31
N LEU A 359 -10.16 -11.36 11.24
CA LEU A 359 -10.77 -11.00 9.95
C LEU A 359 -11.36 -12.22 9.24
N ILE A 360 -10.74 -13.40 9.37
CA ILE A 360 -11.30 -14.67 8.88
C ILE A 360 -12.64 -14.92 9.58
N LEU A 361 -12.67 -14.84 10.91
CA LEU A 361 -13.90 -15.07 11.67
C LEU A 361 -15.03 -14.11 11.26
N ILE A 362 -14.72 -12.81 11.18
CA ILE A 362 -15.69 -11.79 10.74
C ILE A 362 -16.21 -12.08 9.33
N SER A 363 -15.32 -12.45 8.42
CA SER A 363 -15.66 -12.77 7.03
C SER A 363 -16.53 -14.02 6.91
N ILE A 364 -16.25 -15.07 7.69
CA ILE A 364 -17.06 -16.29 7.74
C ILE A 364 -18.45 -15.97 8.27
N VAL A 365 -18.54 -15.25 9.38
CA VAL A 365 -19.82 -14.87 9.99
C VAL A 365 -20.64 -14.04 9.00
N THR A 366 -20.06 -12.97 8.45
CA THR A 366 -20.76 -12.12 7.47
C THR A 366 -21.17 -12.89 6.22
N GLY A 367 -20.33 -13.79 5.71
CA GLY A 367 -20.63 -14.64 4.56
C GLY A 367 -21.74 -15.64 4.82
N ILE A 368 -21.77 -16.31 5.98
CA ILE A 368 -22.86 -17.20 6.38
C ILE A 368 -24.19 -16.43 6.47
N TYR A 369 -24.18 -15.26 7.12
CA TYR A 369 -25.38 -14.42 7.20
C TYR A 369 -25.83 -13.96 5.80
N LEU A 370 -24.89 -13.54 4.94
CA LEU A 370 -25.22 -13.14 3.57
C LEU A 370 -25.82 -14.30 2.77
N ALA A 371 -25.27 -15.51 2.91
CA ALA A 371 -25.81 -16.71 2.29
C ALA A 371 -27.25 -16.97 2.73
N THR A 372 -27.55 -16.95 4.05
CA THR A 372 -28.93 -17.17 4.53
C THR A 372 -29.95 -16.14 4.01
N VAL A 373 -29.53 -14.88 3.89
CA VAL A 373 -30.43 -13.80 3.45
C VAL A 373 -30.67 -13.91 1.95
N THR A 374 -29.61 -14.13 1.18
CA THR A 374 -29.66 -14.11 -0.29
C THR A 374 -30.23 -15.38 -0.91
N SER A 375 -29.99 -16.55 -0.31
CA SER A 375 -30.38 -17.83 -0.88
C SER A 375 -31.90 -18.02 -0.98
N GLN A 376 -32.30 -18.79 -1.98
CA GLN A 376 -33.70 -19.11 -2.31
C GLN A 376 -34.10 -20.51 -1.84
N ASP A 377 -33.17 -21.46 -1.88
CA ASP A 377 -33.36 -22.85 -1.45
C ASP A 377 -32.30 -23.26 -0.41
N GLY A 378 -32.65 -24.19 0.49
CA GLY A 378 -31.73 -24.69 1.53
C GLY A 378 -30.46 -25.36 0.98
N LYS A 379 -30.55 -26.08 -0.14
CA LYS A 379 -29.38 -26.69 -0.82
C LYS A 379 -28.40 -25.61 -1.32
N THR A 380 -28.93 -24.57 -1.98
CA THR A 380 -28.14 -23.44 -2.45
C THR A 380 -27.55 -22.65 -1.28
N ALA A 381 -28.31 -22.45 -0.21
CA ALA A 381 -27.82 -21.82 1.02
C ALA A 381 -26.64 -22.56 1.64
N ARG A 382 -26.72 -23.89 1.73
CA ARG A 382 -25.64 -24.71 2.25
C ARG A 382 -24.38 -24.63 1.39
N GLN A 383 -24.53 -24.68 0.06
CA GLN A 383 -23.41 -24.50 -0.87
C GLN A 383 -22.76 -23.12 -0.71
N SER A 384 -23.56 -22.06 -0.64
CA SER A 384 -23.08 -20.68 -0.44
C SER A 384 -22.40 -20.49 0.92
N MET A 385 -22.87 -21.14 1.99
CA MET A 385 -22.21 -21.12 3.30
C MET A 385 -20.84 -21.79 3.26
N ILE A 386 -20.74 -22.96 2.65
CA ILE A 386 -19.46 -23.68 2.50
C ILE A 386 -18.46 -22.80 1.75
N MET A 387 -18.88 -22.20 0.63
CA MET A 387 -18.02 -21.29 -0.13
C MET A 387 -17.60 -20.06 0.69
N SER A 388 -18.52 -19.50 1.47
CA SER A 388 -18.24 -18.38 2.37
C SER A 388 -17.29 -18.73 3.51
N MET A 389 -17.23 -20.01 3.89
CA MET A 389 -16.29 -20.50 4.89
C MET A 389 -14.89 -20.71 4.30
N VAL A 390 -14.81 -21.31 3.11
CA VAL A 390 -13.53 -21.66 2.46
C VAL A 390 -12.78 -20.43 1.94
N PHE A 391 -13.49 -19.47 1.35
CA PHE A 391 -12.84 -18.36 0.63
C PHE A 391 -11.98 -17.45 1.53
N PRO A 392 -12.41 -17.06 2.75
CA PRO A 392 -11.55 -16.31 3.67
C PRO A 392 -10.25 -17.05 4.07
N PHE A 393 -10.25 -18.39 4.06
CA PHE A 393 -9.01 -19.14 4.29
C PHE A 393 -8.04 -19.00 3.12
N LEU A 394 -8.49 -18.93 1.86
CA LEU A 394 -7.57 -18.71 0.74
C LEU A 394 -6.74 -17.42 0.90
N PHE A 395 -7.28 -16.45 1.62
CA PHE A 395 -6.67 -15.14 1.82
C PHE A 395 -5.87 -14.98 3.12
N TYR A 396 -5.68 -16.05 3.90
CA TYR A 396 -4.96 -15.93 5.18
C TYR A 396 -3.50 -15.46 5.00
N THR A 397 -2.88 -15.78 3.86
CA THR A 397 -1.49 -15.39 3.53
C THR A 397 -1.37 -13.96 3.03
N LEU A 398 -2.48 -13.33 2.63
CA LEU A 398 -2.47 -12.00 2.05
C LEU A 398 -2.21 -10.92 3.11
N PRO A 399 -1.71 -9.74 2.69
CA PRO A 399 -1.53 -8.60 3.58
C PRO A 399 -2.81 -8.26 4.35
N THR A 400 -2.68 -8.01 5.66
CA THR A 400 -3.81 -7.67 6.52
C THR A 400 -4.60 -6.47 6.04
N GLY A 401 -3.94 -5.44 5.50
CA GLY A 401 -4.62 -4.28 4.91
C GLY A 401 -5.58 -4.66 3.79
N LEU A 402 -5.20 -5.63 2.95
CA LEU A 402 -6.07 -6.10 1.86
C LEU A 402 -7.25 -6.89 2.43
N PHE A 403 -7.02 -7.61 3.51
CA PHE A 403 -8.05 -8.39 4.14
C PHE A 403 -9.03 -7.54 4.96
N ILE A 404 -8.58 -6.42 5.52
CA ILE A 404 -9.45 -5.38 6.09
C ILE A 404 -10.40 -4.84 5.03
N TYR A 405 -9.90 -4.55 3.82
CA TYR A 405 -10.76 -4.16 2.71
C TYR A 405 -11.82 -5.23 2.41
N TYR A 406 -11.41 -6.50 2.28
CA TYR A 406 -12.34 -7.60 2.01
C TYR A 406 -13.40 -7.77 3.11
N ALA A 407 -13.00 -7.75 4.38
CA ALA A 407 -13.91 -7.86 5.51
C ALA A 407 -14.87 -6.68 5.58
N THR A 408 -14.37 -5.46 5.40
CA THR A 408 -15.19 -4.23 5.35
C THR A 408 -16.19 -4.29 4.21
N ASN A 409 -15.76 -4.71 3.02
CA ASN A 409 -16.63 -4.89 1.87
C ASN A 409 -17.71 -5.96 2.13
N SER A 410 -17.36 -7.06 2.78
CA SER A 410 -18.33 -8.12 3.15
C SER A 410 -19.37 -7.62 4.16
N ILE A 411 -18.95 -6.84 5.17
CA ILE A 411 -19.84 -6.21 6.14
C ILE A 411 -20.80 -5.25 5.45
N ILE A 412 -20.29 -4.34 4.61
CA ILE A 412 -21.13 -3.37 3.90
C ILE A 412 -22.13 -4.10 2.99
N GLN A 413 -21.71 -5.19 2.32
CA GLN A 413 -22.60 -6.00 1.49
C GLN A 413 -23.73 -6.61 2.30
N LEU A 414 -23.43 -7.17 3.47
CA LEU A 414 -24.44 -7.71 4.36
C LEU A 414 -25.42 -6.61 4.81
N LEU A 415 -24.91 -5.45 5.25
CA LEU A 415 -25.75 -4.34 5.71
C LEU A 415 -26.69 -3.82 4.63
N ILE A 416 -26.20 -3.61 3.41
CA ILE A 416 -27.01 -3.19 2.27
C ILE A 416 -28.07 -4.26 1.96
N THR A 417 -27.67 -5.53 1.92
CA THR A 417 -28.59 -6.63 1.63
C THR A 417 -29.71 -6.71 2.67
N ILE A 418 -29.38 -6.63 3.96
CA ILE A 418 -30.38 -6.60 5.06
C ILE A 418 -31.32 -5.40 4.90
N TYR A 419 -30.78 -4.21 4.60
CA TYR A 419 -31.57 -3.01 4.41
C TYR A 419 -32.55 -3.13 3.23
N VAL A 420 -32.06 -3.58 2.07
CA VAL A 420 -32.87 -3.81 0.87
C VAL A 420 -33.96 -4.84 1.16
N TYR A 421 -33.61 -5.96 1.81
CA TYR A 421 -34.57 -7.02 2.11
C TYR A 421 -35.68 -6.57 3.05
N ARG A 422 -35.34 -5.79 4.08
CA ARG A 422 -36.33 -5.17 4.96
C ARG A 422 -37.25 -4.21 4.21
N LYS A 423 -36.70 -3.39 3.29
CA LYS A 423 -37.47 -2.43 2.49
C LYS A 423 -38.47 -3.11 1.55
N PHE A 424 -38.11 -4.25 0.97
CA PHE A 424 -38.98 -5.00 0.04
C PHE A 424 -39.77 -6.13 0.71
N GLY A 425 -39.77 -6.24 2.05
CA GLY A 425 -40.52 -7.26 2.78
C GLY A 425 -40.08 -8.71 2.50
N MET A 426 -38.87 -8.91 1.99
CA MET A 426 -38.36 -10.23 1.64
C MET A 426 -37.78 -10.92 2.88
N LYS A 427 -38.32 -12.09 3.24
CA LYS A 427 -37.79 -12.92 4.34
C LYS A 427 -36.75 -13.90 3.81
N GLY A 428 -35.55 -13.92 4.41
CA GLY A 428 -34.48 -14.89 4.14
C GLY A 428 -34.82 -16.30 4.65
N ILE A 429 -33.93 -17.26 4.41
CA ILE A 429 -34.07 -18.63 4.91
C ILE A 429 -33.57 -18.69 6.36
N SER A 430 -34.29 -19.41 7.23
CA SER A 430 -33.87 -19.59 8.62
C SER A 430 -32.70 -20.57 8.74
N MET A 431 -31.87 -20.44 9.79
CA MET A 431 -30.78 -21.39 10.01
C MET A 431 -31.25 -22.84 10.18
N ARG A 432 -32.48 -23.07 10.66
CA ARG A 432 -33.06 -24.40 10.79
C ARG A 432 -33.33 -25.03 9.43
N GLU A 433 -33.91 -24.26 8.51
CA GLU A 433 -34.18 -24.71 7.14
C GLU A 433 -32.90 -25.03 6.37
N VAL A 434 -31.82 -24.25 6.57
CA VAL A 434 -30.52 -24.55 5.92
C VAL A 434 -29.91 -25.85 6.44
N LEU A 435 -30.11 -26.16 7.72
CA LEU A 435 -29.67 -27.42 8.34
C LEU A 435 -30.62 -28.59 8.04
N GLY A 436 -31.70 -28.37 7.28
CA GLY A 436 -32.72 -29.39 6.99
C GLY A 436 -33.57 -29.77 8.20
N LEU A 437 -33.58 -28.95 9.25
CA LEU A 437 -34.38 -29.16 10.45
C LEU A 437 -35.83 -28.67 10.23
N PRO A 438 -36.82 -29.33 10.86
CA PRO A 438 -38.21 -28.90 10.75
C PRO A 438 -38.43 -27.46 11.26
N PRO A 439 -39.42 -26.74 10.70
CA PRO A 439 -39.73 -25.37 11.09
C PRO A 439 -40.01 -25.29 12.60
N LYS A 440 -39.62 -24.17 13.21
CA LYS A 440 -39.81 -23.96 14.65
C LYS A 440 -41.32 -24.02 14.93
N PRO A 441 -41.79 -24.83 15.90
CA PRO A 441 -43.21 -24.87 16.23
C PRO A 441 -43.66 -23.45 16.57
N ALA A 442 -44.80 -23.03 15.98
CA ALA A 442 -45.41 -21.75 16.31
C ALA A 442 -45.67 -21.73 17.82
N LYS A 443 -45.20 -20.68 18.49
CA LYS A 443 -45.54 -20.43 19.90
C LYS A 443 -46.96 -19.92 20.00
#